data_AF-A0A522N3W5-F1
#
_entry.id   AF-A0A522N3W5-F1
#
_cell.length_a   1.000
_cell.length_b   1.000
_cell.length_c   1.000
_cell.angle_alpha   90.00
_cell.angle_beta   90.00
_cell.angle_gamma   90.00
#
_symmetry.space_group_name_H-M   'P 1'
#
loop_
_entity.id
_entity.type
_entity.pdbx_description
1 polymer ?
#
loop_
_entity_poly.entity_id
_entity_poly.type
_entity_poly.pdbx_seq_one_letter_code
_entity_poly.pdbx_strand_id
1 'polypeptide(L)' 'GRWVQVQEVSCEGLAAIRSTVAVVAEAEGLSAHRRAVDVRFEEA' A
#
# COMPACT_ATOMS: atom_id res chain seq x y z
N GLY A 1 -7.52 -27.64 10.95
CA GLY A 1 -6.50 -26.57 10.92
C GLY A 1 -6.99 -25.43 10.04
N ARG A 2 -6.48 -24.21 10.22
CA ARG A 2 -6.80 -23.04 9.36
C ARG A 2 -5.56 -22.58 8.60
N TRP A 3 -5.77 -22.10 7.38
CA TRP A 3 -4.72 -21.44 6.60
C TRP A 3 -4.66 -19.95 6.94
N VAL A 4 -3.47 -19.38 6.97
CA VAL A 4 -3.22 -17.96 7.25
C VAL A 4 -2.28 -17.42 6.18
N GLN A 5 -2.61 -16.27 5.60
CA GLN A 5 -1.74 -15.55 4.68
C GLN A 5 -0.77 -14.66 5.45
N VAL A 6 0.46 -14.58 4.95
CA VAL A 6 1.54 -13.75 5.50
C VAL A 6 2.17 -12.97 4.36
N GLN A 7 2.55 -11.72 4.62
CA GLN A 7 3.19 -10.85 3.63
C GLN A 7 4.31 -10.03 4.28
N GLU A 8 5.41 -9.89 3.55
CA GLU A 8 6.52 -9.00 3.85
C GLU A 8 6.83 -8.23 2.56
N VAL A 9 6.92 -6.90 2.65
CA VAL A 9 7.11 -6.03 1.49
C VAL A 9 8.28 -5.11 1.78
N SER A 10 9.31 -5.17 0.93
CA SER A 10 10.45 -4.27 1.02
C SER A 10 10.06 -2.83 0.64
N CYS A 11 10.92 -1.86 0.97
CA CYS A 11 10.71 -0.47 0.55
C CYS A 11 10.60 -0.36 -0.99
N GLU A 12 11.52 -1.00 -1.71
CA GLU A 12 11.50 -1.05 -3.19
C GLU A 12 10.23 -1.76 -3.72
N GLY A 13 9.84 -2.89 -3.10
CA GLY A 13 8.65 -3.63 -3.49
C GLY A 13 7.38 -2.81 -3.30
N LEU A 14 7.27 -2.07 -2.19
CA LEU A 14 6.14 -1.18 -1.96
C LEU A 14 6.15 0.01 -2.93
N ALA A 15 7.33 0.54 -3.25
CA ALA A 15 7.47 1.62 -4.23
C ALA A 15 7.00 1.18 -5.63
N ALA A 16 7.34 -0.06 -6.03
CA ALA A 16 6.99 -0.62 -7.33
C ALA A 16 5.47 -0.79 -7.52
N ILE A 17 4.70 -1.02 -6.44
CA ILE A 17 3.23 -1.16 -6.50
C ILE A 17 2.47 0.09 -6.06
N ARG A 18 3.16 1.15 -5.63
CA ARG A 18 2.55 2.35 -5.03
C ARG A 18 1.51 2.99 -5.96
N SER A 19 1.81 3.12 -7.24
CA SER A 19 0.90 3.71 -8.22
C SER A 19 -0.39 2.89 -8.37
N THR A 20 -0.26 1.57 -8.42
CA THR A 20 -1.42 0.65 -8.47
C THR A 20 -2.30 0.81 -7.24
N VAL A 21 -1.71 0.80 -6.03
CA VAL A 21 -2.48 0.98 -4.80
C VAL A 21 -3.18 2.34 -4.77
N ALA A 22 -2.51 3.40 -5.22
CA ALA A 22 -3.11 4.73 -5.30
C ALA A 22 -4.31 4.77 -6.26
N VAL A 23 -4.20 4.18 -7.46
CA VAL A 23 -5.29 4.12 -8.44
C VAL A 23 -6.49 3.35 -7.88
N VAL A 24 -6.26 2.20 -7.26
CA VAL A 24 -7.34 1.38 -6.68
C VAL A 24 -8.02 2.13 -5.52
N ALA A 25 -7.23 2.67 -4.58
CA ALA A 25 -7.78 3.40 -3.44
C ALA A 25 -8.55 4.66 -3.85
N GLU A 26 -8.11 5.37 -4.89
CA GLU A 26 -8.83 6.52 -5.45
C GLU A 26 -10.16 6.09 -6.07
N ALA A 27 -10.15 5.03 -6.89
CA ALA A 27 -11.35 4.51 -7.53
C ALA A 27 -12.42 4.05 -6.52
N GLU A 28 -11.99 3.56 -5.35
CA GLU A 28 -12.86 3.12 -4.26
C GLU A 28 -13.23 4.24 -3.26
N GLY A 29 -12.70 5.46 -3.43
CA GLY A 29 -12.92 6.57 -2.49
C GLY A 29 -12.26 6.38 -1.12
N LEU A 30 -11.25 5.51 -1.02
CA LEU A 30 -10.58 5.10 0.20
C LEU A 30 -9.32 5.94 0.48
N SER A 31 -9.50 7.23 0.70
CA SER A 31 -8.40 8.19 0.89
C SER A 31 -7.40 7.81 2.00
N ALA A 32 -7.86 7.21 3.10
CA ALA A 32 -7.00 6.73 4.17
C ALA A 32 -6.06 5.59 3.73
N HIS A 33 -6.50 4.72 2.81
CA HIS A 33 -5.69 3.61 2.32
C HIS A 33 -4.57 4.12 1.41
N ARG A 34 -4.89 5.07 0.53
CA ARG A 34 -3.88 5.79 -0.25
C ARG A 34 -2.88 6.49 0.66
N ARG A 35 -3.37 7.25 1.65
CA ARG A 35 -2.52 7.97 2.60
C ARG A 35 -1.58 7.05 3.35
N ALA A 36 -2.06 5.87 3.77
CA ALA A 36 -1.23 4.90 4.46
C ALA A 36 -0.01 4.48 3.63
N VAL A 37 -0.13 4.34 2.31
CA VAL A 37 1.05 4.07 1.47
C VAL A 37 1.91 5.32 1.31
N ASP A 38 1.31 6.47 1.01
CA ASP A 38 2.05 7.70 0.70
C ASP A 38 2.96 8.16 1.86
N VAL A 39 2.49 8.09 3.12
CA VAL A 39 3.29 8.50 4.30
C VAL A 39 4.58 7.71 4.47
N ARG A 40 4.69 6.51 3.90
CA ARG A 40 5.88 5.66 4.01
C ARG A 40 7.03 6.15 3.12
N PHE A 41 6.75 7.12 2.23
CA PHE A 41 7.71 7.72 1.31
C PHE A 41 7.91 9.22 1.54
N GLU A 42 7.32 9.78 2.60
CA GLU A 42 7.52 11.18 2.97
C GLU A 42 8.82 11.33 3.77
N GLU A 43 9.49 12.47 3.62
CA GLU A 43 10.62 12.83 4.48
C GLU A 43 10.11 13.13 5.90
N ALA A 44 10.94 12.82 6.90
CA ALA A 44 10.60 12.95 8.32
C ALA A 44 10.73 14.40 8.84
#